data_AF-A0A0S6UA65-F1
#
_entry.id   AF-A0A0S6UA65-F1
#
_cell.length_a   1.000
_cell.length_b   1.000
_cell.length_c   1.000
_cell.angle_alpha   90.00
_cell.angle_beta   90.00
_cell.angle_gamma   90.00
#
_symmetry.space_group_name_H-M   'P 1'
#
loop_
_entity.id
_entity.type
_entity.pdbx_description
1 polymer ?
#
loop_
_entity_poly.entity_id
_entity_poly.type
_entity_poly.pdbx_seq_one_letter_code
_entity_poly.pdbx_strand_id
1 'polypeptide(L)'
;MEKGGGESAKGFRVGVDFGAGGAVVAGSPVVAGHRKTLAVMRDQRGFLEIYLLTLFTVAALSVFALLAGVAFGAKKNADVVYQMVGEAIDFASRAASRDTGGNLESAETLARQYFALAFARMTGTAFNGSSFVPSGASPIKAAAALEDFRYVKPGDPIPGGRASVPGFMATLKVPILVGNVPFVGPQFLDVEMRCYQPAGRVEL
;
A
#
# COMPACT_ATOMS: atom_id res chain seq x y z
N MET A 1 -7.19 -37.82 -43.25
CA MET A 1 -8.33 -37.60 -44.18
C MET A 1 -9.27 -36.66 -43.45
N GLU A 2 -9.64 -35.46 -43.85
CA GLU A 2 -9.70 -34.68 -45.11
C GLU A 2 -9.01 -33.30 -44.88
N LYS A 3 -8.30 -32.67 -45.84
CA LYS A 3 -8.82 -31.79 -46.94
C LYS A 3 -9.87 -30.78 -46.43
N GLY A 4 -9.84 -29.48 -46.71
CA GLY A 4 -9.06 -28.65 -47.62
C GLY A 4 -9.57 -27.19 -47.47
N GLY A 5 -8.75 -26.22 -47.87
CA GLY A 5 -9.17 -25.20 -48.84
C GLY A 5 -9.23 -23.83 -48.16
N GLY A 6 -8.55 -22.77 -48.58
CA GLY A 6 -8.03 -22.45 -49.90
C GLY A 6 -9.09 -21.70 -50.69
N GLU A 7 -9.28 -20.42 -50.42
CA GLU A 7 -9.96 -19.55 -51.39
C GLU A 7 -9.38 -18.13 -51.41
N SER A 8 -8.97 -17.77 -52.61
CA SER A 8 -8.39 -16.51 -53.07
C SER A 8 -9.41 -15.92 -54.05
N ALA A 9 -9.83 -14.68 -53.83
CA ALA A 9 -10.58 -13.89 -54.82
C ALA A 9 -10.43 -12.42 -54.46
N LYS A 10 -9.69 -11.60 -55.22
CA LYS A 10 -9.95 -11.04 -56.55
C LYS A 10 -10.21 -9.54 -56.40
N GLY A 11 -9.37 -8.77 -57.07
CA GLY A 11 -9.42 -7.32 -57.08
C GLY A 11 -10.68 -6.77 -57.72
N PHE A 12 -11.07 -5.60 -57.23
CA PHE A 12 -12.10 -4.76 -57.80
C PHE A 12 -11.44 -3.49 -58.32
N ARG A 13 -11.28 -3.39 -59.65
CA ARG A 13 -11.00 -2.14 -60.35
C ARG A 13 -12.27 -1.78 -61.12
N VAL A 14 -12.82 -0.61 -60.81
CA VAL A 14 -13.79 0.06 -61.67
C VAL A 14 -13.14 1.36 -62.10
N GLY A 15 -12.67 1.38 -63.35
CA GLY A 15 -12.48 2.60 -64.11
C GLY A 15 -13.74 2.84 -64.92
N VAL A 16 -14.22 4.08 -64.91
CA VAL A 16 -15.10 4.61 -65.95
C VAL A 16 -14.55 5.99 -66.31
N ASP A 17 -13.91 6.06 -67.46
CA ASP A 17 -13.70 7.28 -68.21
C ASP A 17 -14.98 7.63 -68.98
N PHE A 18 -15.23 8.93 -69.13
CA PHE A 18 -15.55 9.65 -70.39
C PHE A 18 -16.45 10.86 -70.11
N GLY A 19 -16.00 12.03 -70.57
CA GLY A 19 -16.83 13.23 -70.63
C GLY A 19 -16.03 14.49 -70.87
N ALA A 20 -15.60 14.70 -72.12
CA ALA A 20 -14.95 15.91 -72.59
C ALA A 20 -15.86 17.15 -72.50
N GLY A 21 -15.24 18.31 -72.29
CA GLY A 21 -15.74 19.57 -72.84
C GLY A 21 -15.88 20.74 -71.86
N GLY A 22 -14.95 21.69 -71.95
CA GLY A 22 -15.32 23.10 -71.94
C GLY A 22 -14.84 23.96 -70.77
N ALA A 23 -14.25 25.10 -71.17
CA ALA A 23 -14.03 26.33 -70.42
C ALA A 23 -12.83 26.37 -69.46
N VAL A 24 -11.74 26.86 -70.06
CA VAL A 24 -10.65 27.60 -69.42
C VAL A 24 -11.24 28.75 -68.59
N VAL A 25 -11.00 28.74 -67.28
CA VAL A 25 -10.91 29.97 -66.48
C VAL A 25 -9.58 29.91 -65.76
N ALA A 26 -8.64 30.72 -66.23
CA ALA A 26 -7.36 30.98 -65.58
C ALA A 26 -7.63 31.67 -64.22
N GLY A 27 -7.70 30.87 -63.16
CA GLY A 27 -7.65 31.33 -61.77
C GLY A 27 -6.27 31.07 -61.19
N SER A 28 -5.53 32.15 -60.96
CA SER A 28 -4.19 32.26 -60.37
C SER A 28 -3.78 31.15 -59.37
N PRO A 29 -2.70 30.39 -59.61
CA PRO A 29 -2.20 29.36 -58.67
C PRO A 29 -1.26 29.92 -57.59
N VAL A 30 -1.48 31.14 -57.09
CA VAL A 30 -0.52 31.80 -56.18
C VAL A 30 -0.95 31.78 -54.70
N VAL A 31 -2.20 31.40 -54.38
CA VAL A 31 -2.73 31.47 -53.00
C VAL A 31 -2.92 30.08 -52.34
N ALA A 32 -2.44 29.00 -52.97
CA ALA A 32 -2.51 27.65 -52.39
C ALA A 32 -1.27 27.26 -51.55
N GLY A 33 -0.13 27.93 -51.76
CA GLY A 33 1.13 27.61 -51.08
C GLY A 33 1.19 28.09 -49.62
N HIS A 34 0.63 29.26 -49.31
CA HIS A 34 0.68 29.86 -47.97
C HIS A 34 -0.34 29.27 -46.97
N ARG A 35 -1.45 28.69 -47.44
CA ARG A 35 -2.40 28.02 -46.53
C ARG A 35 -1.90 26.65 -46.06
N LYS A 36 -1.13 25.93 -46.89
CA LYS A 36 -0.56 24.62 -46.52
C LYS A 36 0.55 24.74 -45.48
N THR A 37 1.39 25.76 -45.55
CA THR A 37 2.45 25.98 -44.53
C THR A 37 1.89 26.40 -43.17
N LEU A 38 0.83 27.22 -43.13
CA LEU A 38 0.14 27.56 -41.88
C LEU A 38 -0.64 26.39 -41.27
N ALA A 39 -1.23 25.52 -42.10
CA ALA A 39 -1.87 24.30 -41.62
C ALA A 39 -0.85 23.32 -41.03
N VAL A 40 0.30 23.11 -41.69
CA VAL A 40 1.39 22.23 -41.22
C VAL A 40 2.02 22.74 -39.92
N MET A 41 2.17 24.07 -39.74
CA MET A 41 2.69 24.61 -38.48
C MET A 41 1.69 24.53 -37.31
N ARG A 42 0.38 24.58 -37.59
CA ARG A 42 -0.66 24.40 -36.56
C ARG A 42 -0.79 22.92 -36.15
N ASP A 43 -0.56 22.00 -37.09
CA ASP A 43 -0.51 20.56 -36.85
C ASP A 43 0.66 20.14 -35.96
N GLN A 44 1.84 20.78 -36.12
CA GLN A 44 3.00 20.51 -35.27
C GLN A 44 2.82 20.93 -33.81
N ARG A 45 2.03 21.97 -33.53
CA ARG A 45 1.72 22.38 -32.15
C ARG A 45 0.79 21.37 -31.47
N GLY A 46 -0.24 20.89 -32.19
CA GLY A 46 -1.12 19.83 -31.68
C GLY A 46 -0.37 18.52 -31.44
N PHE A 47 0.54 18.15 -32.35
CA PHE A 47 1.39 16.96 -32.17
C PHE A 47 2.33 17.07 -30.96
N LEU A 48 2.97 18.23 -30.77
CA LEU A 48 3.85 18.48 -29.61
C LEU A 48 3.07 18.45 -28.29
N GLU A 49 1.86 19.02 -28.27
CA GLU A 49 1.00 19.03 -27.09
C GLU A 49 0.55 17.62 -26.70
N ILE A 50 0.13 16.80 -27.67
CA ILE A 50 -0.24 15.40 -27.45
C ILE A 50 0.97 14.57 -26.97
N TYR A 51 2.15 14.81 -27.55
CA TYR A 51 3.38 14.14 -27.14
C TYR A 51 3.77 14.48 -25.69
N LEU A 52 3.73 15.76 -25.32
CA LEU A 52 4.01 16.23 -23.95
C LEU A 52 2.97 15.70 -22.97
N LEU A 53 1.68 15.70 -23.33
CA LEU A 53 0.61 15.15 -22.51
C LEU A 53 0.81 13.64 -22.26
N THR A 54 1.20 12.89 -23.30
CA THR A 54 1.46 11.45 -23.19
C THR A 54 2.66 11.19 -22.28
N LEU A 55 3.75 11.93 -22.46
CA LEU A 55 4.95 11.81 -21.63
C LEU A 55 4.64 12.15 -20.16
N PHE A 56 3.88 13.22 -19.92
CA PHE A 56 3.40 13.59 -18.59
C PHE A 56 2.54 12.49 -17.97
N THR A 57 1.63 11.90 -18.74
CA THR A 57 0.75 10.82 -18.28
C THR A 57 1.56 9.58 -17.88
N VAL A 58 2.54 9.18 -18.71
CA VAL A 58 3.45 8.07 -18.40
C VAL A 58 4.25 8.35 -17.13
N ALA A 59 4.78 9.56 -16.99
CA ALA A 59 5.53 9.95 -15.79
C ALA A 59 4.65 9.95 -14.53
N ALA A 60 3.44 10.52 -14.61
CA ALA A 60 2.49 10.57 -13.51
C ALA A 60 2.05 9.17 -13.07
N LEU A 61 1.72 8.29 -14.02
CA LEU A 61 1.36 6.90 -13.73
C LEU A 61 2.53 6.13 -13.10
N SER A 62 3.76 6.38 -13.56
CA SER A 62 4.97 5.77 -13.01
C SER A 62 5.18 6.19 -11.55
N VAL A 63 5.05 7.49 -11.24
CA VAL A 63 5.14 8.00 -9.86
C VAL A 63 4.02 7.42 -9.00
N PHE A 64 2.80 7.36 -9.52
CA PHE A 64 1.66 6.80 -8.78
C PHE A 64 1.88 5.31 -8.45
N ALA A 65 2.37 4.52 -9.40
CA ALA A 65 2.69 3.11 -9.19
C ALA A 65 3.76 2.91 -8.10
N LEU A 66 4.79 3.77 -8.07
CA LEU A 66 5.83 3.74 -7.04
C LEU A 66 5.26 4.05 -5.65
N LEU A 67 4.43 5.10 -5.54
CA LEU A 67 3.79 5.47 -4.28
C LEU A 67 2.84 4.38 -3.78
N ALA A 68 2.07 3.77 -4.68
CA ALA A 68 1.19 2.64 -4.36
C ALA A 68 1.98 1.43 -3.84
N GLY A 69 3.11 1.10 -4.48
CA GLY A 69 3.99 0.02 -4.05
C GLY A 69 4.57 0.25 -2.65
N VAL A 70 5.02 1.47 -2.38
CA VAL A 70 5.48 1.91 -1.05
C VAL A 70 4.38 1.77 0.01
N ALA A 71 3.20 2.30 -0.27
CA ALA A 71 2.07 2.25 0.67
C ALA A 71 1.65 0.79 0.98
N PHE A 72 1.63 -0.09 -0.03
CA PHE A 72 1.31 -1.49 0.15
C PHE A 72 2.37 -2.23 0.98
N GLY A 73 3.65 -1.94 0.76
CA GLY A 73 4.75 -2.48 1.55
C GLY A 73 4.67 -2.07 3.03
N ALA A 74 4.41 -0.79 3.29
CA ALA A 74 4.23 -0.27 4.65
C ALA A 74 3.04 -0.92 5.35
N LYS A 75 1.88 -1.02 4.66
CA LYS A 75 0.69 -1.68 5.18
C LYS A 75 0.96 -3.14 5.56
N LYS A 76 1.55 -3.93 4.65
CA LYS A 76 1.84 -5.34 4.91
C LYS A 76 2.76 -5.52 6.13
N ASN A 77 3.77 -4.66 6.28
CA ASN A 77 4.66 -4.71 7.43
C ASN A 77 3.93 -4.36 8.73
N ALA A 78 3.06 -3.34 8.71
CA ALA A 78 2.24 -2.98 9.86
C ALA A 78 1.29 -4.12 10.27
N ASP A 79 0.64 -4.78 9.29
CA ASP A 79 -0.25 -5.92 9.53
C ASP A 79 0.48 -7.08 10.22
N VAL A 80 1.71 -7.39 9.78
CA VAL A 80 2.54 -8.44 10.39
C VAL A 80 2.89 -8.09 11.83
N VAL A 81 3.31 -6.86 12.11
CA VAL A 81 3.64 -6.45 13.49
C VAL A 81 2.39 -6.45 14.35
N TYR A 82 1.24 -6.03 13.83
CA TYR A 82 -0.03 -6.06 14.54
C TYR A 82 -0.44 -7.49 14.93
N GLN A 83 -0.24 -8.47 14.03
CA GLN A 83 -0.45 -9.89 14.34
C GLN A 83 0.49 -10.36 15.46
N MET A 84 1.77 -9.99 15.42
CA MET A 84 2.73 -10.33 16.50
C MET A 84 2.36 -9.69 17.83
N VAL A 85 1.82 -8.46 17.85
CA VAL A 85 1.29 -7.84 19.08
C VAL A 85 0.13 -8.67 19.62
N GLY A 86 -0.79 -9.10 18.76
CA GLY A 86 -1.92 -9.97 19.11
C GLY A 86 -1.50 -11.30 19.71
N GLU A 87 -0.52 -11.97 19.09
CA GLU A 87 0.03 -13.23 19.60
C GLU A 87 0.77 -13.04 20.93
N ALA A 88 1.50 -11.92 21.09
CA ALA A 88 2.23 -11.61 22.32
C ALA A 88 1.28 -11.40 23.50
N ILE A 89 0.18 -10.67 23.28
CA ILE A 89 -0.79 -10.39 24.32
C ILE A 89 -1.63 -11.62 24.68
N ASP A 90 -1.91 -12.50 23.71
CA ASP A 90 -2.57 -13.80 23.97
C ASP A 90 -1.67 -14.76 24.75
N PHE A 91 -0.38 -14.81 24.44
CA PHE A 91 0.58 -15.53 25.28
C PHE A 91 0.62 -14.95 26.70
N ALA A 92 0.75 -13.63 26.81
CA ALA A 92 0.85 -12.93 28.09
C ALA A 92 -0.39 -13.11 28.96
N SER A 93 -1.60 -13.01 28.38
CA SER A 93 -2.85 -13.15 29.10
C SER A 93 -3.00 -14.57 29.66
N ARG A 94 -2.67 -15.60 28.87
CA ARG A 94 -2.73 -17.01 29.29
C ARG A 94 -1.68 -17.34 30.35
N ALA A 95 -0.45 -16.88 30.17
CA ALA A 95 0.63 -17.11 31.13
C ALA A 95 0.32 -16.45 32.49
N ALA A 96 -0.09 -15.18 32.47
CA ALA A 96 -0.43 -14.44 33.67
C ALA A 96 -1.66 -15.03 34.39
N SER A 97 -2.67 -15.47 33.65
CA SER A 97 -3.86 -16.12 34.21
C SER A 97 -3.52 -17.42 34.95
N ARG A 98 -2.57 -18.20 34.41
CA ARG A 98 -2.14 -19.46 35.00
C ARG A 98 -1.39 -19.27 36.32
N ASP A 99 -0.51 -18.27 36.37
CA ASP A 99 0.38 -18.05 37.52
C ASP A 99 -0.30 -17.32 38.68
N THR A 100 -1.33 -16.53 38.41
CA THR A 100 -2.09 -15.78 39.43
C THR A 100 -3.37 -16.48 39.90
N GLY A 101 -3.64 -17.69 39.41
CA GLY A 101 -4.85 -18.43 39.77
C GLY A 101 -6.14 -17.71 39.38
N GLY A 102 -6.11 -16.85 38.36
CA GLY A 102 -7.26 -16.09 37.88
C GLY A 102 -7.43 -14.69 38.48
N ASN A 103 -6.54 -14.20 39.37
CA ASN A 103 -6.58 -12.81 39.83
C ASN A 103 -5.89 -11.87 38.82
N LEU A 104 -6.61 -11.53 37.76
CA LEU A 104 -6.09 -10.78 36.61
C LEU A 104 -5.64 -9.35 36.93
N GLU A 105 -6.31 -8.67 37.85
CA GLU A 105 -5.98 -7.29 38.21
C GLU A 105 -4.60 -7.23 38.89
N SER A 106 -4.29 -8.19 39.75
CA SER A 106 -2.96 -8.32 40.36
C SER A 106 -1.88 -8.80 39.39
N ALA A 107 -2.28 -9.38 38.26
CA ALA A 107 -1.40 -10.02 37.29
C ALA A 107 -0.84 -9.04 36.25
N GLU A 108 -1.25 -7.77 36.23
CA GLU A 108 -0.90 -6.81 35.20
C GLU A 108 0.62 -6.67 34.99
N THR A 109 1.39 -6.50 36.06
CA THR A 109 2.85 -6.39 35.99
C THR A 109 3.49 -7.65 35.41
N LEU A 110 2.98 -8.83 35.78
CA LEU A 110 3.47 -10.11 35.29
C LEU A 110 3.10 -10.32 33.81
N ALA A 111 1.86 -9.98 33.44
CA ALA A 111 1.39 -10.00 32.06
C ALA A 111 2.22 -9.05 31.18
N ARG A 112 2.57 -7.86 31.66
CA ARG A 112 3.46 -6.93 30.95
C ARG A 112 4.83 -7.54 30.70
N GLN A 113 5.40 -8.26 31.68
CA GLN A 113 6.69 -8.93 31.51
C GLN A 113 6.62 -10.05 30.48
N TYR A 114 5.58 -10.89 30.53
CA TYR A 114 5.37 -11.93 29.52
C TYR A 114 5.14 -11.37 28.13
N PHE A 115 4.36 -10.28 28.03
CA PHE A 115 4.14 -9.57 26.79
C PHE A 115 5.46 -9.07 26.21
N ALA A 116 6.25 -8.35 27.01
CA ALA A 116 7.52 -7.80 26.58
C ALA A 116 8.49 -8.91 26.14
N LEU A 117 8.55 -10.02 26.87
CA LEU A 117 9.39 -11.17 26.51
C LEU A 117 8.94 -11.83 25.20
N ALA A 118 7.64 -12.09 25.04
CA ALA A 118 7.09 -12.74 23.86
C ALA A 118 7.26 -11.85 22.62
N PHE A 119 6.88 -10.57 22.73
CA PHE A 119 7.00 -9.62 21.64
C PHE A 119 8.48 -9.41 21.24
N ALA A 120 9.38 -9.29 22.22
CA ALA A 120 10.82 -9.18 21.96
C ALA A 120 11.37 -10.38 21.19
N ARG A 121 10.95 -11.60 21.57
CA ARG A 121 11.36 -12.83 20.87
C ARG A 121 10.83 -12.92 19.45
N MET A 122 9.54 -12.64 19.24
CA MET A 122 8.93 -12.71 17.91
C MET A 122 9.49 -11.67 16.94
N THR A 123 9.80 -10.48 17.47
CA THR A 123 10.33 -9.37 16.65
C THR A 123 11.86 -9.33 16.60
N GLY A 124 12.58 -10.22 17.31
CA GLY A 124 14.04 -10.13 17.41
C GLY A 124 14.52 -8.78 17.96
N THR A 125 13.77 -8.20 18.90
CA THR A 125 14.10 -6.93 19.57
C THR A 125 14.57 -7.19 20.99
N ALA A 126 15.24 -6.21 21.59
CA ALA A 126 15.56 -6.19 23.01
C ALA A 126 14.67 -5.18 23.73
N PHE A 127 14.04 -5.60 24.83
CA PHE A 127 13.20 -4.70 25.64
C PHE A 127 14.02 -4.04 26.74
N ASN A 128 13.96 -2.71 26.82
CA ASN A 128 14.70 -1.91 27.82
C ASN A 128 13.82 -1.36 28.97
N GLY A 129 12.58 -1.85 29.09
CA GLY A 129 11.60 -1.40 30.09
C GLY A 129 10.49 -0.51 29.54
N SER A 130 10.75 0.22 28.45
CA SER A 130 9.75 1.08 27.77
C SER A 130 9.74 0.93 26.26
N SER A 131 10.83 0.43 25.66
CA SER A 131 10.97 0.35 24.21
C SER A 131 11.59 -0.97 23.79
N PHE A 132 11.21 -1.41 22.59
CA PHE A 132 11.71 -2.56 21.87
C PHE A 132 12.73 -2.09 20.83
N VAL A 133 14.01 -2.29 21.14
CA VAL A 133 15.12 -1.89 20.26
C VAL A 133 15.41 -3.03 19.28
N PRO A 134 15.30 -2.81 17.97
CA PRO A 134 15.54 -3.86 16.99
C PRO A 134 17.00 -4.29 16.98
N SER A 135 17.22 -5.59 16.78
CA SER A 135 18.54 -6.16 16.51
C SER A 135 18.55 -6.84 15.15
N GLY A 136 19.70 -6.78 14.46
CA GLY A 136 19.96 -7.50 13.20
C GLY A 136 18.78 -7.53 12.21
N ALA A 137 18.17 -8.71 12.06
CA ALA A 137 17.14 -9.01 11.07
C ALA A 137 15.69 -8.70 11.49
N SER A 138 15.47 -7.86 12.53
CA SER A 138 14.13 -7.53 13.02
C SER A 138 13.19 -7.01 11.90
N PRO A 139 11.90 -7.42 11.89
CA PRO A 139 10.89 -6.84 11.01
C PRO A 139 10.62 -5.37 11.35
N ILE A 140 10.85 -4.96 12.60
CA ILE A 140 10.77 -3.56 13.02
C ILE A 140 12.13 -2.90 12.77
N LYS A 141 12.13 -1.75 12.10
CA LYS A 141 13.37 -1.09 11.64
C LYS A 141 13.82 0.07 12.52
N ALA A 142 13.00 0.47 13.49
CA ALA A 142 13.33 1.48 14.50
C ALA A 142 12.72 1.06 15.85
N ALA A 143 13.09 1.74 16.94
CA ALA A 143 12.64 1.36 18.27
C ALA A 143 11.12 1.58 18.43
N ALA A 144 10.39 0.53 18.81
CA ALA A 144 8.96 0.63 19.10
C ALA A 144 8.74 0.90 20.59
N ALA A 145 7.88 1.85 20.95
CA ALA A 145 7.59 2.17 22.35
C ALA A 145 6.36 1.40 22.85
N LEU A 146 6.44 0.85 24.06
CA LEU A 146 5.28 0.38 24.83
C LEU A 146 4.73 1.57 25.61
N GLU A 147 3.68 2.19 25.09
CA GLU A 147 3.09 3.40 25.70
C GLU A 147 2.23 3.06 26.90
N ASP A 148 1.39 2.03 26.79
CA ASP A 148 0.49 1.60 27.84
C ASP A 148 0.34 0.08 27.85
N PHE A 149 0.23 -0.48 29.04
CA PHE A 149 -0.15 -1.87 29.24
C PHE A 149 -0.98 -1.93 30.51
N ARG A 150 -2.25 -2.31 30.37
CA ARG A 150 -3.20 -2.28 31.50
C ARG A 150 -4.17 -3.44 31.51
N TYR A 151 -4.64 -3.78 32.70
CA TYR A 151 -5.83 -4.60 32.88
C TYR A 151 -7.08 -3.84 32.41
N VAL A 152 -8.01 -4.56 31.78
CA VAL A 152 -9.26 -4.05 31.25
C VAL A 152 -10.42 -4.78 31.91
N LYS A 153 -11.30 -4.03 32.55
CA LYS A 153 -12.52 -4.54 33.20
C LYS A 153 -13.65 -4.64 32.17
N PRO A 154 -14.62 -5.55 32.38
CA PRO A 154 -15.84 -5.55 31.57
C PRO A 154 -16.51 -4.17 31.59
N GLY A 155 -16.87 -3.68 30.40
CA GLY A 155 -17.49 -2.36 30.18
C GLY A 155 -16.51 -1.25 29.80
N ASP A 156 -15.20 -1.45 30.00
CA ASP A 156 -14.15 -0.49 29.64
C ASP A 156 -14.04 -0.32 28.11
N PRO A 157 -13.64 0.87 27.62
CA PRO A 157 -13.46 1.11 26.20
C PRO A 157 -12.25 0.34 25.65
N ILE A 158 -12.47 -0.38 24.56
CA ILE A 158 -11.45 -1.12 23.81
C ILE A 158 -11.52 -0.75 22.32
N PRO A 159 -10.48 -1.06 21.53
CA PRO A 159 -10.56 -0.93 20.07
C PRO A 159 -11.78 -1.68 19.53
N GLY A 160 -12.65 -0.97 18.81
CA GLY A 160 -13.86 -1.55 18.22
C GLY A 160 -15.08 -1.68 19.15
N GLY A 161 -15.03 -1.24 20.41
CA GLY A 161 -16.22 -1.25 21.27
C GLY A 161 -15.93 -1.17 22.77
N ARG A 162 -16.64 -2.01 23.54
CA ARG A 162 -16.47 -2.15 24.99
C ARG A 162 -16.12 -3.59 25.31
N ALA A 163 -15.26 -3.80 26.31
CA ALA A 163 -14.86 -5.13 26.75
C ALA A 163 -16.07 -5.88 27.32
N SER A 164 -16.38 -7.07 26.80
CA SER A 164 -17.41 -7.95 27.37
C SER A 164 -16.87 -8.83 28.50
N VAL A 165 -15.54 -9.05 28.51
CA VAL A 165 -14.83 -9.95 29.42
C VAL A 165 -13.59 -9.24 29.98
N PRO A 166 -13.07 -9.66 31.15
CA PRO A 166 -11.81 -9.11 31.65
C PRO A 166 -10.66 -9.52 30.74
N GLY A 167 -9.63 -8.67 30.65
CA GLY A 167 -8.50 -8.92 29.78
C GLY A 167 -7.36 -7.94 29.98
N PHE A 168 -6.40 -7.95 29.05
CA PHE A 168 -5.32 -6.99 29.02
C PHE A 168 -5.35 -6.22 27.71
N MET A 169 -4.88 -4.98 27.74
CA MET A 169 -4.70 -4.15 26.56
C MET A 169 -3.27 -3.61 26.51
N ALA A 170 -2.65 -3.74 25.37
CA ALA A 170 -1.33 -3.18 25.07
C ALA A 170 -1.47 -2.08 24.00
N THR A 171 -0.82 -0.95 24.25
CA THR A 171 -0.70 0.16 23.30
C THR A 171 0.77 0.35 22.96
N LEU A 172 1.10 0.16 21.68
CA LEU A 172 2.45 0.31 21.17
C LEU A 172 2.49 1.40 20.11
N LYS A 173 3.56 2.19 20.13
CA LYS A 173 3.89 3.11 19.04
C LYS A 173 5.01 2.51 18.23
N VAL A 174 4.68 2.03 17.03
CA VAL A 174 5.59 1.28 16.17
C VAL A 174 6.00 2.15 14.97
N PRO A 175 7.29 2.45 14.80
CA PRO A 175 7.78 3.13 13.60
C PRO A 175 7.83 2.14 12.41
N ILE A 176 7.00 2.38 11.41
CA ILE A 176 6.95 1.60 10.17
C ILE A 176 7.79 2.30 9.10
N LEU A 177 8.72 1.57 8.48
CA LEU A 177 9.50 2.09 7.36
C LEU A 177 8.58 2.32 6.16
N VAL A 178 8.42 3.58 5.76
CA VAL A 178 7.63 3.97 4.59
C VAL A 178 8.52 3.94 3.35
N GLY A 179 9.77 4.35 3.46
CA GLY A 179 10.67 4.32 2.31
C GLY A 179 12.08 4.74 2.66
N ASN A 180 12.98 4.64 1.68
CA ASN A 180 14.33 5.17 1.79
C ASN A 180 14.51 6.23 0.72
N VAL A 181 14.61 7.49 1.13
CA VAL A 181 14.76 8.62 0.21
C VAL A 181 16.25 8.83 -0.02
N PRO A 182 16.71 8.90 -1.29
CA PRO A 182 18.11 9.22 -1.58
C PRO A 182 18.55 10.49 -0.85
N PHE A 183 19.74 10.46 -0.24
CA PHE A 183 20.35 11.56 0.53
C PHE A 183 19.68 11.96 1.86
N VAL A 184 18.40 11.64 2.07
CA VAL A 184 17.68 11.90 3.33
C VAL A 184 17.67 10.67 4.25
N GLY A 185 17.73 9.47 3.67
CA GLY A 185 17.74 8.20 4.40
C GLY A 185 16.33 7.64 4.65
N PRO A 186 16.22 6.62 5.54
CA PRO A 186 14.97 5.94 5.81
C PRO A 186 13.96 6.87 6.49
N GLN A 187 12.73 6.84 5.99
CA GLN A 187 11.59 7.58 6.52
C GLN A 187 10.64 6.62 7.24
N PHE A 188 10.25 7.00 8.45
CA PHE A 188 9.39 6.20 9.31
C PHE A 188 8.07 6.93 9.57
N LEU A 189 7.00 6.15 9.65
CA LEU A 189 5.69 6.61 10.12
C LEU A 189 5.37 5.89 11.42
N ASP A 190 5.11 6.66 12.47
CA ASP A 190 4.68 6.09 13.75
C ASP A 190 3.22 5.67 13.65
N VAL A 191 2.97 4.37 13.84
CA VAL A 191 1.63 3.80 13.88
C VAL A 191 1.34 3.35 15.31
N GLU A 192 0.26 3.89 15.86
CA GLU A 192 -0.25 3.44 17.16
C GLU A 192 -1.05 2.15 17.00
N MET A 193 -0.58 1.09 17.66
CA MET A 193 -1.18 -0.24 17.64
C MET A 193 -1.79 -0.52 19.01
N ARG A 194 -3.11 -0.68 19.04
CA ARG A 194 -3.85 -1.05 20.25
C ARG A 194 -4.42 -2.44 20.07
N CYS A 195 -4.04 -3.36 20.96
CA CYS A 195 -4.57 -4.71 20.96
C CYS A 195 -5.16 -5.04 22.33
N TYR A 196 -6.38 -5.58 22.34
CA TYR A 196 -7.04 -6.08 23.54
C TYR A 196 -7.23 -7.59 23.39
N GLN A 197 -6.92 -8.31 24.45
CA GLN A 197 -7.08 -9.76 24.49
C GLN A 197 -7.81 -10.19 25.77
N PRO A 198 -8.89 -10.98 25.63
CA PRO A 198 -9.55 -11.61 26.77
C PRO A 198 -8.57 -12.43 27.61
N ALA A 199 -8.68 -12.33 28.93
CA ALA A 199 -7.97 -13.20 29.85
C ALA A 199 -8.98 -14.19 30.44
N GLY A 200 -8.93 -15.43 29.96
CA GLY A 200 -9.87 -16.47 30.33
C GLY A 200 -10.04 -17.47 29.20
N ARG A 201 -10.33 -18.72 29.55
CA ARG A 201 -10.67 -19.75 28.57
C ARG A 201 -12.05 -19.40 28.01
N VAL A 202 -12.09 -18.79 26.84
CA VAL A 202 -13.32 -18.83 26.04
C VAL A 202 -13.36 -20.24 25.48
N GLU A 203 -13.93 -21.17 26.25
CA GLU A 203 -14.40 -22.43 25.69
C GLU A 203 -15.48 -22.04 24.67
N LEU A 204 -15.11 -22.05 23.39
CA LEU A 204 -16.03 -21.91 22.26
C LEU A 204 -16.83 -23.20 22.10
#